data_AF-A0A3D4TVT3-F1
#
_entry.id   AF-A0A3D4TVT3-F1
#
_cell.length_a   1.000
_cell.length_b   1.000
_cell.length_c   1.000
_cell.angle_alpha   90.00
_cell.angle_beta   90.00
_cell.angle_gamma   90.00
#
_symmetry.space_group_name_H-M   'P 1'
#
loop_
_entity.id
_entity.type
_entity.pdbx_description
1 polymer ?
#
loop_
_entity_poly.entity_id
_entity_poly.type
_entity_poly.pdbx_seq_one_letter_code
_entity_poly.pdbx_strand_id
1 'polypeptide(L)'
;MKSLLTILMVALIGSAVNANPGSKGDYLLTNDGKFVAANVHLGVFKIHAKTNDGCVLEANYKDVMAYQKDGETYSKKPLYNDRRFAGNVFMKKISWRNGLGLYCYEDPTISSTDNKRYFVFKDETTFWLEVDSKSLGNIKNFFGRM
;
A
#
# COMPACT_ATOMS: atom_id res chain seq x y z
N MET A 1 -25.60 3.94 32.31
CA MET A 1 -24.38 4.78 32.30
C MET A 1 -23.11 4.06 31.81
N LYS A 2 -23.00 2.72 31.89
CA LYS A 2 -21.81 1.99 31.41
C LYS A 2 -21.65 1.97 29.88
N SER A 3 -22.74 1.99 29.10
CA SER A 3 -22.63 1.91 27.62
C SER A 3 -22.20 3.20 26.94
N LEU A 4 -22.41 4.37 27.56
CA LEU A 4 -21.93 5.64 27.01
C LEU A 4 -20.39 5.72 27.03
N LEU A 5 -19.78 5.17 28.09
CA LEU A 5 -18.32 5.13 28.22
C LEU A 5 -17.68 4.24 27.15
N THR A 6 -18.34 3.13 26.80
CA THR A 6 -17.88 2.19 25.77
C THR A 6 -17.92 2.81 24.37
N ILE A 7 -18.97 3.57 24.05
CA ILE A 7 -19.10 4.27 22.76
C ILE A 7 -18.03 5.36 22.63
N LEU A 8 -17.73 6.09 23.72
CA LEU A 8 -16.69 7.11 23.74
C LEU A 8 -15.29 6.49 23.54
N MET A 9 -15.03 5.32 24.13
CA MET A 9 -13.75 4.59 23.98
C MET A 9 -13.54 4.08 22.56
N VAL A 10 -14.58 3.58 21.90
CA VAL A 10 -14.50 3.13 20.49
C VAL A 10 -14.27 4.31 19.54
N ALA A 11 -14.86 5.48 19.81
CA ALA A 11 -14.65 6.70 19.02
C ALA A 11 -13.23 7.27 19.18
N LEU A 12 -12.62 7.15 20.36
CA LEU A 12 -11.24 7.57 20.63
C LEU A 12 -10.19 6.65 19.96
N ILE A 13 -10.47 5.35 19.85
CA ILE A 13 -9.58 4.41 19.13
C ILE A 13 -9.70 4.64 17.61
N GLY A 14 -10.90 4.96 17.10
CA GLY A 14 -11.13 5.25 15.68
C GLY A 14 -10.50 6.56 15.18
N SER A 15 -10.24 7.51 16.07
CA SER A 15 -9.65 8.82 15.73
C SER A 15 -8.11 8.86 15.85
N ALA A 16 -7.50 7.97 16.63
CA ALA A 16 -6.05 7.89 16.78
C ALA A 16 -5.31 7.45 15.50
N VAL A 17 -6.03 6.82 14.55
CA VAL A 17 -5.44 6.35 13.28
C VAL A 17 -5.29 7.46 12.22
N ASN A 18 -5.78 8.68 12.50
CA ASN A 18 -5.66 9.84 11.61
C ASN A 18 -4.73 10.94 12.16
N ALA A 19 -3.87 10.64 13.13
CA ALA A 19 -2.86 11.60 13.57
C ALA A 19 -1.66 11.59 12.61
N ASN A 20 -1.53 12.69 11.88
CA ASN A 20 -0.34 13.19 11.16
C ASN A 20 -0.22 12.84 9.65
N PRO A 21 -0.72 13.71 8.75
CA PRO A 21 -0.50 13.61 7.30
C PRO A 21 0.92 14.02 6.86
N GLY A 22 1.74 14.59 7.76
CA GLY A 22 2.98 15.31 7.39
C GLY A 22 4.30 14.56 7.60
N SER A 23 4.31 13.43 8.30
CA SER A 23 5.51 12.60 8.44
C SER A 23 5.12 11.16 8.77
N LYS A 24 4.56 10.44 7.79
CA LYS A 24 4.41 9.00 7.94
C LYS A 24 5.82 8.41 7.87
N GLY A 25 6.37 8.04 9.02
CA GLY A 25 7.63 7.29 9.06
C GLY A 25 7.49 6.01 8.24
N ASP A 26 8.62 5.50 7.75
CA ASP A 26 8.67 4.21 7.10
C ASP A 26 8.09 3.12 8.02
N TYR A 27 7.43 2.14 7.42
CA TYR A 27 6.85 1.03 8.15
C TYR A 27 6.85 -0.26 7.35
N LEU A 28 6.72 -1.37 8.07
CA LEU A 28 6.50 -2.70 7.52
C LEU A 28 5.22 -3.31 8.14
N LEU A 29 4.36 -3.88 7.30
CA LEU A 29 3.19 -4.65 7.71
C LEU A 29 3.29 -6.09 7.18
N THR A 30 3.30 -7.07 8.08
CA THR A 30 3.39 -8.49 7.74
C THR A 30 2.03 -9.19 7.69
N ASN A 31 1.98 -10.38 7.09
CA ASN A 31 0.75 -11.17 6.88
C ASN A 31 0.05 -11.56 8.19
N ASP A 32 0.79 -11.64 9.29
CA ASP A 32 0.28 -11.89 10.64
C ASP A 32 -0.32 -10.64 11.31
N GLY A 33 -0.35 -9.50 10.59
CA GLY A 33 -0.85 -8.23 11.09
C GLY A 33 0.15 -7.44 11.95
N LYS A 34 1.39 -7.92 12.10
CA LYS A 34 2.41 -7.17 12.84
C LYS A 34 2.82 -5.93 12.06
N PHE A 35 2.66 -4.79 12.72
CA PHE A 35 3.06 -3.47 12.21
C PHE A 35 4.35 -3.04 12.90
N VAL A 36 5.33 -2.59 12.12
CA VAL A 36 6.63 -2.13 12.61
C VAL A 36 6.94 -0.77 12.02
N ALA A 37 6.98 0.27 12.86
CA ALA A 37 7.52 1.57 12.46
C ALA A 37 9.05 1.49 12.48
N ALA A 38 9.68 1.63 11.32
CA ALA A 38 11.09 1.35 11.15
C ALA A 38 11.60 1.93 9.85
N ASN A 39 12.89 2.25 9.78
CA ASN A 39 13.54 2.57 8.52
C ASN A 39 13.62 1.31 7.64
N VAL A 40 12.99 1.35 6.46
CA VAL A 40 12.85 0.18 5.58
C VAL A 40 13.96 0.15 4.52
N HIS A 41 14.69 -0.96 4.47
CA HIS A 41 15.68 -1.26 3.45
C HIS A 41 15.25 -2.50 2.65
N LEU A 42 15.20 -2.36 1.32
CA LEU A 42 14.86 -3.43 0.40
C LEU A 42 16.13 -4.18 0.02
N GLY A 43 16.30 -5.40 0.54
CA GLY A 43 17.33 -6.33 0.10
C GLY A 43 16.85 -7.17 -1.09
N VAL A 44 17.76 -7.92 -1.71
CA VAL A 44 17.43 -8.77 -2.88
C VAL A 44 16.41 -9.86 -2.54
N PHE A 45 16.53 -10.48 -1.36
CA PHE A 45 15.68 -11.60 -0.94
C PHE A 45 14.74 -11.30 0.23
N LYS A 46 15.07 -10.26 1.00
CA LYS A 46 14.39 -9.92 2.25
C LYS A 46 14.22 -8.40 2.37
N ILE A 47 13.22 -8.01 3.14
CA ILE A 47 13.06 -6.64 3.59
C ILE A 47 13.62 -6.54 5.01
N HIS A 48 14.47 -5.53 5.23
CA HIS A 48 15.04 -5.22 6.54
C HIS A 48 14.34 -3.97 7.08
N ALA A 49 13.87 -4.05 8.31
CA ALA A 49 13.22 -2.95 9.01
C ALA A 49 14.02 -2.67 10.29
N LYS A 50 14.71 -1.52 10.34
CA LYS A 50 15.46 -1.09 11.51
C LYS A 50 14.62 -0.13 12.37
N THR A 51 14.26 -0.56 13.56
CA THR A 51 13.50 0.24 14.53
C THR A 51 14.40 1.28 15.22
N ASN A 52 13.79 2.26 15.88
CA ASN A 52 14.50 3.36 16.52
C ASN A 52 15.43 2.92 17.67
N ASP A 53 15.14 1.80 18.32
CA ASP A 53 15.98 1.17 19.34
C ASP A 53 17.16 0.36 18.76
N GLY A 54 17.31 0.34 17.43
CA GLY A 54 18.38 -0.35 16.73
C GLY A 54 18.11 -1.83 16.44
N CYS A 55 16.97 -2.38 16.85
CA CYS A 55 16.58 -3.74 16.48
C CYS A 55 16.37 -3.83 14.96
N VAL A 56 16.84 -4.91 14.35
CA VAL A 56 16.65 -5.18 12.92
C VAL A 56 15.71 -6.36 12.78
N LEU A 57 14.55 -6.11 12.20
CA LEU A 57 13.61 -7.16 11.82
C LEU A 57 13.82 -7.51 10.34
N GLU A 58 13.96 -8.79 10.05
CA GLU A 58 14.01 -9.32 8.70
C GLU A 58 12.69 -10.02 8.36
N ALA A 59 12.13 -9.70 7.20
CA ALA A 59 10.96 -10.39 6.68
C ALA A 59 11.21 -10.85 5.23
N ASN A 60 10.79 -12.07 4.91
CA ASN A 60 10.76 -12.50 3.51
C ASN A 60 9.67 -11.72 2.78
N TYR A 61 9.89 -11.38 1.51
CA TYR A 61 8.88 -10.69 0.71
C TYR A 61 7.52 -11.40 0.70
N LYS A 62 7.49 -12.74 0.75
CA LYS A 62 6.25 -13.53 0.82
C LYS A 62 5.41 -13.24 2.07
N ASP A 63 6.04 -12.88 3.19
CA ASP A 63 5.43 -12.70 4.50
C ASP A 63 5.01 -11.23 4.76
N VAL A 64 5.29 -10.33 3.81
CA VAL A 64 4.98 -8.90 3.90
C VAL A 64 3.72 -8.56 3.11
N MET A 65 2.77 -7.85 3.72
CA MET A 65 1.56 -7.36 3.05
C MET A 65 1.75 -5.98 2.45
N ALA A 66 2.40 -5.08 3.18
CA ALA A 66 2.62 -3.71 2.76
C ALA A 66 3.87 -3.14 3.43
N TYR A 67 4.44 -2.11 2.82
CA TYR A 67 5.48 -1.31 3.45
C TYR A 67 5.35 0.13 2.98
N GLN A 68 5.90 1.05 3.77
CA GLN A 68 6.13 2.42 3.36
C GLN A 68 7.63 2.70 3.39
N LYS A 69 8.10 3.32 2.32
CA LYS A 69 9.48 3.76 2.17
C LYS A 69 9.51 5.14 1.53
N ASP A 70 10.23 6.08 2.14
CA ASP A 70 10.45 7.44 1.62
C ASP A 70 9.14 8.19 1.29
N GLY A 71 8.11 7.99 2.12
CA GLY A 71 6.78 8.58 1.92
C GLY A 71 5.90 7.85 0.89
N GLU A 72 6.41 6.81 0.23
CA GLU A 72 5.67 6.02 -0.75
C GLU A 72 5.17 4.72 -0.13
N THR A 73 3.87 4.46 -0.25
CA THR A 73 3.26 3.22 0.23
C THR A 73 3.21 2.19 -0.88
N TYR A 74 3.64 0.98 -0.58
CA TYR A 74 3.55 -0.19 -1.46
C TYR A 74 2.71 -1.26 -0.79
N SER A 75 1.82 -1.88 -1.54
CA SER A 75 0.97 -2.95 -1.04
C SER A 75 1.06 -4.14 -1.99
N LYS A 76 1.10 -5.35 -1.42
CA LYS A 76 1.05 -6.58 -2.18
C LYS A 76 -0.34 -6.73 -2.78
N LYS A 77 -0.42 -6.78 -4.12
CA LYS A 77 -1.65 -6.93 -4.89
C LYS A 77 -1.49 -8.03 -5.94
N PRO A 78 -2.59 -8.68 -6.36
CA PRO A 78 -2.56 -9.61 -7.47
C PRO A 78 -2.26 -8.86 -8.78
N LEU A 79 -1.26 -9.34 -9.52
CA LEU A 79 -0.97 -8.92 -10.88
C LEU A 79 -1.78 -9.78 -11.86
N TYR A 80 -2.38 -9.14 -12.86
CA TYR A 80 -3.07 -9.83 -13.94
C TYR A 80 -2.39 -9.50 -15.27
N ASN A 81 -2.16 -10.51 -16.10
CA ASN A 81 -1.71 -10.37 -17.48
C ASN A 81 -2.77 -11.00 -18.38
N ASP A 82 -3.32 -10.25 -19.33
CA ASP A 82 -4.41 -10.72 -20.21
C ASP A 82 -5.57 -11.38 -19.43
N ARG A 83 -5.98 -10.74 -18.32
CA ARG A 83 -7.02 -11.23 -17.38
C ARG A 83 -6.68 -12.53 -16.64
N ARG A 84 -5.45 -13.04 -16.75
CA ARG A 84 -4.97 -14.22 -16.00
C ARG A 84 -4.12 -13.77 -14.82
N PHE A 85 -4.32 -14.41 -13.68
CA PHE A 85 -3.50 -14.17 -12.49
C PHE A 85 -2.04 -14.55 -12.77
N ALA A 86 -1.12 -13.62 -12.53
CA ALA A 86 0.31 -13.75 -12.80
C ALA A 86 1.17 -13.79 -11.52
N GLY A 87 0.53 -13.75 -10.35
CA GLY A 87 1.20 -13.72 -9.05
C GLY A 87 0.89 -12.47 -8.25
N ASN A 88 1.52 -12.34 -7.09
CA ASN A 88 1.38 -11.17 -6.23
C ASN A 88 2.64 -10.31 -6.29
N VAL A 89 2.46 -9.01 -6.49
CA VAL A 89 3.55 -8.03 -6.60
C VAL A 89 3.29 -6.85 -5.69
N PHE A 90 4.34 -6.15 -5.28
CA PHE A 90 4.18 -4.88 -4.58
C PHE A 90 3.86 -3.79 -5.59
N MET A 91 2.71 -3.15 -5.43
CA MET A 91 2.30 -2.01 -6.24
C MET A 91 2.30 -0.74 -5.39
N LYS A 92 2.81 0.35 -5.94
CA LYS A 92 2.78 1.66 -5.31
C LYS A 92 1.35 2.18 -5.25
N LYS A 93 0.87 2.54 -4.07
CA LYS A 93 -0.43 3.20 -3.89
C LYS A 93 -0.30 4.68 -4.29
N ILE A 94 -1.07 5.10 -5.28
CA ILE A 94 -1.04 6.45 -5.84
C ILE A 94 -2.07 7.36 -5.17
N SER A 95 -3.32 6.90 -5.06
CA SER A 95 -4.41 7.68 -4.47
C SER A 95 -5.55 6.77 -4.02
N TRP A 96 -6.45 7.31 -3.20
CA TRP A 96 -7.63 6.63 -2.69
C TRP A 96 -8.84 7.56 -2.73
N ARG A 97 -9.97 7.09 -3.25
CA ARG A 97 -11.21 7.85 -3.35
C ARG A 97 -12.43 6.93 -3.39
N ASN A 98 -13.45 7.21 -2.57
CA ASN A 98 -14.74 6.51 -2.60
C ASN A 98 -14.63 4.96 -2.57
N GLY A 99 -13.74 4.42 -1.74
CA GLY A 99 -13.52 2.97 -1.65
C GLY A 99 -12.69 2.36 -2.79
N LEU A 100 -12.19 3.18 -3.71
CA LEU A 100 -11.30 2.78 -4.80
C LEU A 100 -9.89 3.27 -4.51
N GLY A 101 -8.90 2.42 -4.80
CA GLY A 101 -7.48 2.76 -4.75
C GLY A 101 -6.85 2.63 -6.13
N LEU A 102 -6.10 3.65 -6.53
CA LEU A 102 -5.26 3.62 -7.73
C LEU A 102 -3.85 3.15 -7.35
N TYR A 103 -3.35 2.14 -8.04
CA TYR A 103 -2.03 1.56 -7.83
C TYR A 103 -1.22 1.59 -9.12
N CYS A 104 0.09 1.71 -8.98
CA CYS A 104 1.07 1.65 -10.07
C CYS A 104 1.99 0.45 -9.84
N TYR A 105 2.12 -0.39 -10.86
CA TYR A 105 3.12 -1.43 -10.96
C TYR A 105 4.17 -1.00 -11.99
N GLU A 106 5.43 -1.03 -11.61
CA GLU A 106 6.56 -0.83 -12.52
C GLU A 106 7.11 -2.22 -12.87
N ASP A 107 6.94 -2.62 -14.13
CA ASP A 107 7.38 -3.93 -14.60
C ASP A 107 8.91 -3.94 -14.71
N PRO A 108 9.61 -4.75 -13.89
CA PRO A 108 11.07 -4.79 -13.91
C PRO A 108 11.62 -5.47 -15.17
N THR A 109 10.79 -6.19 -15.93
CA THR A 109 11.21 -6.89 -17.16
C THR A 109 11.22 -5.97 -18.39
N ILE A 110 10.55 -4.81 -18.30
CA ILE A 110 10.43 -3.85 -19.39
C ILE A 110 11.41 -2.72 -19.15
N SER A 111 12.50 -2.67 -19.93
CA SER A 111 13.50 -1.61 -19.90
C SER A 111 13.06 -0.38 -20.73
N SER A 112 11.89 0.17 -20.42
CA SER A 112 11.33 1.36 -21.07
C SER A 112 10.73 2.29 -20.04
N THR A 113 10.65 3.59 -20.34
CA THR A 113 9.88 4.56 -19.55
C THR A 113 8.38 4.25 -19.51
N ASP A 114 7.91 3.41 -20.44
CA ASP A 114 6.53 2.91 -20.51
C ASP A 114 6.32 1.58 -19.77
N ASN A 115 7.19 1.24 -18.80
CA ASN A 115 7.03 0.03 -17.97
C ASN A 115 5.97 0.15 -16.87
N LYS A 116 5.18 1.23 -16.86
CA LYS A 116 4.18 1.52 -15.82
C LYS A 116 2.80 1.02 -16.21
N ARG A 117 2.24 0.19 -15.35
CA ARG A 117 0.87 -0.31 -15.46
C ARG A 117 0.06 0.15 -14.26
N TYR A 118 -1.17 0.56 -14.50
CA TYR A 118 -2.02 1.15 -13.47
C TYR A 118 -3.25 0.27 -13.23
N PHE A 119 -3.60 0.08 -11.97
CA PHE A 119 -4.67 -0.81 -11.55
C PHE A 119 -5.56 -0.11 -10.54
N VAL A 120 -6.86 -0.34 -10.61
CA VAL A 120 -7.82 0.09 -9.60
C VAL A 120 -8.27 -1.13 -8.80
N PHE A 121 -8.20 -1.00 -7.48
CA PHE A 121 -8.73 -1.97 -6.54
C PHE A 121 -9.84 -1.33 -5.72
N LYS A 122 -10.94 -2.06 -5.52
CA LYS A 122 -12.01 -1.71 -4.60
C LYS A 122 -11.73 -2.32 -3.23
N ASP A 123 -11.94 -1.53 -2.17
CA ASP A 123 -11.79 -1.93 -0.77
C ASP A 123 -10.42 -2.57 -0.46
N GLU A 124 -9.36 -2.08 -1.12
CA GLU A 124 -7.97 -2.55 -1.08
C GLU A 124 -7.75 -3.94 -1.69
N THR A 125 -8.73 -4.82 -1.73
CA THR A 125 -8.50 -6.24 -2.06
C THR A 125 -9.00 -6.65 -3.42
N THR A 126 -10.11 -6.05 -3.88
CA THR A 126 -10.84 -6.56 -5.03
C THR A 126 -10.36 -5.86 -6.29
N PHE A 127 -9.75 -6.61 -7.21
CA PHE A 127 -9.40 -6.06 -8.52
C PHE A 127 -10.65 -5.54 -9.24
N TRP A 128 -10.60 -4.27 -9.66
CA TRP A 128 -11.73 -3.61 -10.32
C TRP A 128 -11.47 -3.41 -11.81
N LEU A 129 -10.35 -2.78 -12.17
CA LEU A 129 -9.94 -2.61 -13.57
C LEU A 129 -8.44 -2.38 -13.71
N GLU A 130 -7.89 -2.82 -14.83
CA GLU A 130 -6.59 -2.36 -15.32
C GLU A 130 -6.83 -1.12 -16.19
N VAL A 131 -6.08 -0.06 -15.92
CA VAL A 131 -6.26 1.23 -16.58
C VAL A 131 -5.49 1.22 -17.90
N ASP A 132 -6.21 1.35 -18.99
CA ASP A 132 -5.60 1.50 -20.31
C ASP A 132 -4.93 2.89 -20.46
N SER A 133 -3.96 2.98 -21.37
CA SER A 133 -3.19 4.21 -21.58
C SER A 133 -4.05 5.38 -22.07
N LYS A 134 -5.18 5.13 -22.76
CA LYS A 134 -6.08 6.17 -23.27
C LYS A 134 -6.94 6.76 -22.16
N SER A 135 -7.33 5.97 -21.17
CA SER A 135 -8.15 6.38 -20.03
C SER A 135 -7.35 6.89 -18.84
N LEU A 136 -6.02 6.65 -18.80
CA LEU A 136 -5.15 6.99 -17.67
C LEU A 136 -5.26 8.46 -17.22
N GLY A 137 -5.31 9.41 -18.16
CA GLY A 137 -5.46 10.84 -17.83
C GLY A 137 -6.76 11.13 -17.08
N ASN A 138 -7.88 10.56 -17.56
CA ASN A 138 -9.19 10.73 -16.94
C ASN A 138 -9.26 10.05 -15.56
N ILE A 139 -8.67 8.87 -15.42
CA ILE A 139 -8.58 8.16 -14.13
C ILE A 139 -7.74 8.96 -13.14
N LYS A 140 -6.55 9.43 -13.52
CA LYS A 140 -5.72 10.29 -12.67
C LYS A 140 -6.47 11.56 -12.24
N ASN A 141 -7.23 12.19 -13.14
CA ASN A 141 -8.05 13.35 -12.82
C ASN A 141 -9.17 13.01 -11.82
N PHE A 142 -9.84 11.86 -11.98
CA PHE A 142 -10.83 11.38 -10.99
C PHE A 142 -10.20 11.20 -9.61
N PHE A 143 -8.98 10.69 -9.53
CA PHE A 143 -8.27 10.50 -8.26
C PHE A 143 -7.58 11.77 -7.71
N GLY A 144 -7.35 12.79 -8.54
CA GLY A 144 -6.66 14.04 -8.18
C GLY A 144 -7.57 15.21 -7.82
N ARG A 145 -8.86 15.15 -8.15
CA ARG A 145 -9.86 16.15 -7.74
C ARG A 145 -10.15 16.03 -6.24
N MET A 146 -9.44 16.82 -5.43
CA MET A 146 -9.80 17.15 -4.03
C MET A 146 -10.88 18.23 -4.00
#